data_AF-A0A1V2Q7N0-F1
#
_entry.id   AF-A0A1V2Q7N0-F1
#
_cell.length_a   1.000
_cell.length_b   1.000
_cell.length_c   1.000
_cell.angle_alpha   90.00
_cell.angle_beta   90.00
_cell.angle_gamma   90.00
#
_symmetry.space_group_name_H-M   'P 1'
#
loop_
_entity.id
_entity.type
_entity.pdbx_description
1 polymer ?
#
loop_
_entity_poly.entity_id
_entity_poly.type
_entity_poly.pdbx_seq_one_letter_code
_entity_poly.pdbx_strand_id
1 'polypeptide(L)'
;MIVMDVAWQIPEPDASPEEVVAALRAQAALFAVVASALAGYDEAGSATAFDQVLRMRCQAAVIESLAELHDELGSQLRDLDTYLWRLV
;
A
#
# COMPACT_ATOMS: atom_id res chain seq x y z
N MET A 1 -7.25 24.97 14.63
CA MET A 1 -7.38 23.59 14.12
C MET A 1 -7.10 23.64 12.63
N ILE A 2 -5.87 23.34 12.20
CA ILE A 2 -5.53 23.27 10.78
C ILE A 2 -6.04 21.91 10.31
N VAL A 3 -7.24 21.87 9.73
CA VAL A 3 -7.72 20.70 9.00
C VAL A 3 -7.01 20.75 7.65
N MET A 4 -5.81 20.17 7.59
CA MET A 4 -5.18 19.92 6.30
C MET A 4 -5.94 18.76 5.69
N ASP A 5 -6.83 19.07 4.77
CA ASP A 5 -7.62 18.11 4.00
C ASP A 5 -6.66 17.39 3.06
N VAL A 6 -5.95 16.39 3.59
CA VAL A 6 -5.13 15.50 2.78
C VAL A 6 -6.13 14.62 2.05
N ALA A 7 -6.62 15.12 0.91
CA ALA A 7 -7.55 14.43 0.05
C ALA A 7 -6.94 13.08 -0.35
N TRP A 8 -7.33 12.05 0.39
CA TRP A 8 -6.99 10.67 0.08
C TRP A 8 -7.64 10.36 -1.27
N GLN A 9 -6.81 10.29 -2.30
CA GLN A 9 -7.24 9.76 -3.60
C GLN A 9 -7.31 8.25 -3.45
N ILE A 10 -8.52 7.78 -3.12
CA ILE A 10 -8.84 6.35 -3.14
C ILE A 10 -8.49 5.88 -4.56
N PRO A 11 -7.62 4.86 -4.71
CA PRO A 11 -7.38 4.26 -6.02
C PRO A 11 -8.70 3.81 -6.62
N GLU A 12 -8.88 4.02 -7.93
CA GLU A 12 -10.05 3.54 -8.66
C GLU A 12 -10.19 2.01 -8.50
N PRO A 13 -11.41 1.43 -8.59
CA PRO A 13 -11.64 0.02 -8.31
C PRO A 13 -10.89 -0.94 -9.26
N ASP A 14 -10.40 -0.45 -10.39
CA ASP A 14 -9.58 -1.15 -11.38
C ASP A 14 -8.08 -0.83 -11.29
N ALA A 15 -7.66 -0.06 -10.28
CA ALA A 15 -6.25 0.26 -10.06
C ALA A 15 -5.42 -1.01 -9.86
N SER A 16 -4.25 -1.03 -10.50
CA SER A 16 -3.28 -2.10 -10.32
C SER A 16 -2.75 -2.14 -8.88
N PRO A 17 -2.30 -3.30 -8.39
CA PRO A 17 -1.69 -3.40 -7.06
C PRO A 17 -0.53 -2.41 -6.85
N GLU A 18 0.26 -2.15 -7.89
CA GLU A 18 1.38 -1.19 -7.86
C GLU A 18 0.89 0.25 -7.60
N GLU A 19 -0.19 0.67 -8.27
CA GLU A 19 -0.79 2.00 -8.07
C GLU A 19 -1.36 2.15 -6.65
N VAL A 20 -2.02 1.12 -6.14
CA VAL A 20 -2.55 1.10 -4.76
C VAL A 20 -1.41 1.20 -3.74
N VAL A 21 -0.33 0.43 -3.94
CA VAL A 21 0.87 0.46 -3.08
C VAL A 21 1.54 1.83 -3.12
N ALA A 22 1.69 2.43 -4.30
CA ALA A 22 2.27 3.76 -4.45
C ALA A 22 1.43 4.83 -3.72
N ALA A 23 0.10 4.77 -3.86
CA ALA A 23 -0.82 5.69 -3.17
C ALA A 23 -0.73 5.55 -1.64
N LEU A 24 -0.74 4.32 -1.12
CA LEU A 24 -0.59 4.06 0.32
C LEU A 24 0.75 4.57 0.87
N ARG A 25 1.85 4.35 0.14
CA ARG A 25 3.18 4.82 0.53
C ARG A 25 3.27 6.34 0.52
N ALA A 26 2.71 7.00 -0.50
CA ALA A 26 2.67 8.46 -0.59
C ALA A 26 1.88 9.07 0.58
N GLN A 27 0.72 8.50 0.90
CA GLN A 27 -0.10 8.97 2.01
C GLN A 27 0.57 8.73 3.37
N ALA A 28 1.23 7.58 3.55
CA ALA A 28 2.01 7.32 4.75
C ALA A 28 3.13 8.35 4.95
N ALA A 29 3.77 8.81 3.87
CA ALA A 29 4.77 9.87 3.94
C ALA A 29 4.15 11.21 4.40
N LEU A 30 2.96 11.56 3.90
CA LEU A 30 2.24 12.77 4.32
C LEU A 30 1.88 12.72 5.81
N PHE A 31 1.33 11.61 6.29
CA PHE A 31 1.03 11.44 7.72
C PHE A 31 2.28 11.49 8.59
N ALA A 32 3.44 11.01 8.10
CA ALA A 32 4.70 11.09 8.84
C ALA A 32 5.17 12.54 9.02
N VAL A 33 4.95 13.40 8.02
CA VAL A 33 5.21 14.84 8.12
C VAL A 33 4.28 15.48 9.16
N VAL A 34 2.99 15.15 9.13
CA VAL A 34 2.01 15.66 10.11
C VAL A 34 2.35 15.22 11.53
N ALA A 35 2.66 13.94 11.74
CA ALA A 35 3.07 13.42 13.04
C ALA A 35 4.29 14.17 13.58
N SER A 36 5.31 14.36 12.73
CA SER A 36 6.52 15.10 13.07
C SER A 36 6.24 16.56 13.44
N ALA A 37 5.31 17.22 12.73
CA ALA A 37 4.90 18.59 13.03
C ALA A 37 4.15 18.72 14.37
N LEU A 38 3.41 17.68 14.77
CA LEU A 38 2.64 17.65 16.01
C LEU A 38 3.45 17.25 17.25
N ALA A 39 4.60 16.59 17.07
CA ALA A 39 5.37 15.95 18.14
C ALA A 39 5.81 16.86 19.32
N GLY A 40 5.76 18.19 19.18
CA GLY A 40 6.06 19.14 20.26
C GLY A 40 4.87 19.97 20.76
N TYR A 41 3.68 19.80 20.17
CA TYR A 41 2.49 20.61 20.46
C TYR A 41 1.27 19.77 20.87
N ASP A 42 1.13 18.58 20.27
CA ASP A 42 0.05 17.63 20.51
C ASP A 42 0.60 16.21 20.36
N GLU A 43 1.13 15.67 21.45
CA GLU A 43 1.73 14.34 21.48
C GLU A 43 0.71 13.24 21.14
N ALA A 44 -0.55 13.39 21.56
CA ALA A 44 -1.61 12.43 21.28
C ALA A 44 -2.00 12.45 19.80
N GLY A 45 -2.11 13.64 19.19
CA GLY A 45 -2.31 13.82 17.76
C GLY A 45 -1.13 13.29 16.94
N SER A 46 0.10 13.53 17.39
CA SER A 46 1.31 12.98 16.79
C SER A 46 1.31 11.44 16.79
N ALA A 47 1.05 10.82 17.95
CA ALA A 47 0.98 9.37 18.07
C ALA A 47 -0.12 8.76 17.18
N THR A 48 -1.27 9.42 17.11
CA THR A 48 -2.40 9.00 16.25
C THR A 48 -2.02 9.08 14.77
N ALA A 49 -1.38 10.16 14.34
CA ALA A 49 -0.88 10.29 12.97
C ALA A 49 0.17 9.21 12.66
N PHE A 50 1.05 8.89 13.60
CA PHE A 50 2.05 7.83 13.44
C PHE A 50 1.43 6.42 13.31
N ASP A 51 0.35 6.11 14.05
CA ASP A 51 -0.40 4.86 13.87
C ASP A 51 -0.93 4.72 12.43
N GLN A 52 -1.44 5.82 11.84
CA GLN A 52 -1.88 5.81 10.45
C GLN A 52 -0.74 5.54 9.47
N VAL A 53 0.45 6.11 9.70
CA VAL A 53 1.66 5.82 8.90
C VAL A 53 1.96 4.32 8.91
N LEU A 54 1.98 3.71 10.10
CA LEU A 54 2.28 2.28 10.25
C LEU A 54 1.23 1.43 9.55
N ARG A 55 -0.06 1.72 9.75
CA ARG A 55 -1.16 1.00 9.11
C ARG A 55 -1.04 1.01 7.60
N MET A 56 -0.84 2.18 6.99
CA MET A 56 -0.74 2.31 5.54
C MET A 56 0.50 1.59 4.98
N ARG A 57 1.64 1.66 5.67
CA ARG A 57 2.85 0.90 5.28
C ARG A 57 2.64 -0.61 5.36
N CYS A 58 1.98 -1.10 6.40
CA CYS A 58 1.64 -2.51 6.54
C CYS A 58 0.67 -2.95 5.43
N GLN A 59 -0.35 -2.17 5.13
CA GLN A 59 -1.28 -2.46 4.04
C GLN A 59 -0.57 -2.52 2.69
N ALA A 60 0.32 -1.57 2.41
CA ALA A 60 1.12 -1.56 1.19
C ALA A 60 1.99 -2.82 1.07
N ALA A 61 2.67 -3.21 2.15
CA ALA A 61 3.51 -4.42 2.17
C ALA A 61 2.70 -5.70 1.92
N VAL A 62 1.51 -5.82 2.53
CA VAL A 62 0.63 -6.98 2.32
C VAL A 62 0.18 -7.07 0.87
N ILE A 63 -0.23 -5.95 0.26
CA ILE A 63 -0.68 -5.92 -1.13
C ILE A 63 0.46 -6.29 -2.07
N GLU A 64 1.67 -5.77 -1.84
CA GLU A 64 2.86 -6.09 -2.62
C GLU A 64 3.17 -7.60 -2.56
N SER A 65 3.18 -8.20 -1.37
CA SER A 65 3.41 -9.64 -1.21
C SER A 65 2.31 -10.51 -1.86
N LEU A 66 1.05 -10.06 -1.83
CA LEU A 66 -0.04 -10.77 -2.50
C LEU A 66 0.06 -10.68 -4.02
N ALA A 67 0.49 -9.54 -4.55
CA ALA A 67 0.73 -9.36 -5.99
C ALA A 67 1.87 -10.26 -6.47
N GLU A 68 2.98 -10.31 -5.74
CA GLU A 68 4.11 -11.20 -6.04
C GLU A 68 3.68 -12.68 -6.06
N LEU A 69 2.92 -13.11 -5.05
CA LEU A 69 2.40 -14.48 -5.00
C LEU A 69 1.45 -14.78 -6.16
N HIS A 70 0.58 -13.85 -6.50
CA HIS A 70 -0.34 -14.00 -7.64
C HIS A 70 0.43 -14.18 -8.95
N ASP A 71 1.47 -13.37 -9.16
CA ASP A 71 2.30 -13.45 -10.37
C ASP A 71 3.10 -14.75 -10.46
N GLU A 72 3.65 -15.20 -9.32
CA GLU A 72 4.33 -16.49 -9.23
C GLU A 72 3.39 -17.66 -9.58
N LEU A 73 2.20 -17.70 -8.96
CA LEU A 73 1.19 -18.72 -9.26
C LEU A 73 0.74 -18.68 -10.72
N GLY A 74 0.57 -17.47 -11.27
CA GLY A 74 0.26 -17.28 -12.69
C GLY A 74 1.36 -17.80 -13.61
N SER A 75 2.64 -17.64 -13.23
CA SER A 75 3.77 -18.21 -13.97
C SER A 75 3.76 -19.73 -13.92
N GLN A 76 3.62 -20.32 -12.73
CA GLN A 76 3.59 -21.77 -12.55
C GLN A 76 2.45 -22.41 -13.35
N LEU A 77 1.27 -21.76 -13.42
CA LEU A 77 0.15 -22.23 -14.22
C LEU A 77 0.48 -22.25 -15.73
N ARG A 78 1.10 -21.18 -16.25
CA ARG A 78 1.51 -21.10 -17.67
C ARG A 78 2.60 -22.10 -18.03
N ASP A 79 3.53 -22.35 -17.12
CA ASP A 79 4.58 -23.36 -17.29
C ASP A 79 3.98 -24.76 -17.33
N LEU A 80 3.02 -25.05 -16.45
CA LEU A 80 2.28 -26.31 -16.45
C LEU A 80 1.49 -26.50 -17.75
N ASP A 81 0.76 -25.48 -18.21
CA ASP A 81 0.02 -25.52 -19.47
C ASP A 81 0.96 -25.82 -20.65
N THR A 82 2.09 -25.09 -20.73
CA THR A 82 3.12 -25.32 -21.76
C THR A 82 3.67 -26.74 -21.74
N TYR A 83 3.89 -27.30 -20.55
CA TYR A 83 4.38 -28.67 -20.40
C TYR A 83 3.35 -29.70 -20.89
N LEU A 84 2.07 -29.51 -20.56
CA LEU A 84 0.99 -30.38 -21.02
C LEU A 84 0.83 -30.33 -22.55
N TRP A 85 0.92 -29.15 -23.17
CA TRP A 85 0.87 -29.02 -24.63
C TRP A 85 2.03 -29.68 -25.38
N ARG A 86 3.19 -29.87 -24.74
CA ARG A 86 4.34 -30.58 -25.33
C ARG A 86 4.24 -32.10 -25.26
N LEU A 87 3.33 -32.62 -24.44
CA LEU A 87 3.11 -34.06 -24.24
C LEU A 87 2.01 -34.65 -25.15
N VAL A 88 1.23 -33.79 -25.80
CA VAL A 88 0.17 -34.14 -26.77
C VAL A 88 0.69 -34.01 -28.19
#